data_AF-A0A8X6IKU1-F1
#
_entry.id   AF-A0A8X6IKU1-F1
#
_cell.length_a   1.000
_cell.length_b   1.000
_cell.length_c   1.000
_cell.angle_alpha   90.00
_cell.angle_beta   90.00
_cell.angle_gamma   90.00
#
_symmetry.space_group_name_H-M   'P 1'
#
loop_
_entity.id
_entity.type
_entity.pdbx_description
1 polymer ?
#
loop_
_entity_poly.entity_id
_entity_poly.type
_entity_poly.pdbx_seq_one_letter_code
_entity_poly.pdbx_strand_id
1 'polypeptide(L)'
;MNAISGFSLTEKNYVAAITFLKQRLGNQDMLFHAHLNNLLNISPIKNISDIHGLRNLYDNCETQIRSLEALGATENTYSCLLCQILLKLFPCELTLEFTRIQGNDKKIGCSESHKLPAERN
;
A
#
# COMPACT_ATOMS: atom_id res chain seq x y z
N MET A 1 1.41 -24.80 -0.46
CA MET A 1 0.10 -24.38 0.09
C MET A 1 -0.83 -25.60 0.13
N ASN A 2 -0.84 -26.38 1.21
CA ASN A 2 -1.76 -27.52 1.39
C ASN A 2 -2.55 -27.32 2.69
N ALA A 3 -3.44 -26.33 2.72
CA ALA A 3 -4.21 -26.00 3.92
C ALA A 3 -5.36 -27.00 4.20
N ILE A 4 -5.77 -27.77 3.19
CA ILE A 4 -6.92 -28.67 3.25
C ILE A 4 -6.55 -30.16 3.18
N SER A 5 -5.28 -30.51 2.98
CA SER A 5 -4.85 -31.91 2.82
C SER A 5 -4.94 -32.74 4.11
N GLY A 6 -5.17 -32.10 5.26
CA GLY A 6 -5.40 -32.77 6.55
C GLY A 6 -6.86 -33.13 6.84
N PHE A 7 -7.80 -32.71 5.98
CA PHE A 7 -9.22 -33.03 6.15
C PHE A 7 -9.61 -34.26 5.34
N SER A 8 -10.18 -35.28 5.98
CA SER A 8 -10.85 -36.39 5.27
C SER A 8 -12.07 -35.88 4.49
N LEU A 9 -12.38 -36.47 3.33
CA LEU A 9 -13.59 -36.13 2.54
C LEU A 9 -14.88 -36.62 3.24
N THR A 10 -15.36 -35.84 4.19
CA THR A 10 -16.65 -36.05 4.85
C THR A 10 -17.42 -34.74 4.92
N GLU A 11 -18.75 -34.81 4.95
CA GLU A 11 -19.62 -33.62 5.02
C GLU A 11 -19.29 -32.71 6.21
N LYS A 12 -19.03 -33.29 7.39
CA LYS A 12 -18.61 -32.54 8.59
C LYS A 12 -17.25 -31.84 8.38
N ASN A 13 -16.34 -32.48 7.67
CA ASN A 13 -15.02 -31.92 7.39
C ASN A 13 -15.07 -30.82 6.33
N TYR A 14 -16.06 -30.80 5.42
CA TYR A 14 -16.25 -29.67 4.50
C TYR A 14 -16.55 -28.38 5.27
N VAL A 15 -17.48 -28.42 6.23
CA VAL A 15 -17.82 -27.25 7.06
C VAL A 15 -16.61 -26.78 7.87
N ALA A 16 -15.86 -27.71 8.45
CA ALA A 16 -14.64 -27.42 9.20
C ALA A 16 -13.53 -26.82 8.30
N ALA A 17 -13.32 -27.36 7.09
CA ALA A 17 -12.36 -26.84 6.13
C ALA A 17 -12.73 -25.44 5.65
N ILE A 18 -14.02 -25.17 5.37
CA ILE A 18 -14.50 -23.83 5.02
C ILE A 18 -14.26 -22.85 6.18
N THR A 19 -14.58 -23.25 7.40
CA THR A 19 -14.37 -22.41 8.60
C THR A 19 -12.88 -22.12 8.81
N PHE A 20 -12.03 -23.13 8.66
CA PHE A 20 -10.58 -22.99 8.76
C PHE A 20 -10.00 -22.08 7.68
N LEU A 21 -10.44 -22.23 6.43
CA LEU A 21 -10.05 -21.35 5.32
C LEU A 21 -10.54 -19.92 5.57
N LYS A 22 -11.76 -19.72 6.07
CA LYS A 22 -12.27 -18.41 6.45
C LYS A 22 -11.51 -17.79 7.62
N GLN A 23 -11.09 -18.56 8.62
CA GLN A 23 -10.27 -18.04 9.72
C GLN A 23 -8.87 -17.64 9.24
N ARG A 24 -8.27 -18.45 8.35
CA ARG A 24 -6.92 -18.19 7.84
C ARG A 24 -6.88 -17.06 6.80
N LEU A 25 -7.83 -17.06 5.87
CA LEU A 25 -7.88 -16.14 4.72
C LEU A 25 -8.85 -14.98 4.92
N GLY A 26 -9.78 -15.09 5.87
CA GLY A 26 -10.70 -14.02 6.26
C GLY A 26 -10.17 -13.14 7.37
N ASN A 27 -8.96 -13.39 7.90
CA ASN A 27 -8.28 -12.42 8.76
C ASN A 27 -7.70 -11.29 7.88
N GLN A 28 -8.56 -10.34 7.55
CA GLN A 28 -8.24 -9.19 6.70
C GLN A 28 -7.12 -8.34 7.31
N ASP A 29 -7.04 -8.23 8.64
CA ASP A 29 -5.98 -7.48 9.34
C ASP A 29 -4.60 -8.10 9.12
N MET A 30 -4.51 -9.44 9.19
CA MET A 30 -3.26 -10.15 8.92
C MET A 30 -2.80 -9.93 7.47
N LEU A 31 -3.72 -9.98 6.50
CA LEU A 31 -3.42 -9.72 5.10
C LEU A 31 -3.02 -8.25 4.88
N PHE A 32 -3.74 -7.32 5.50
CA PHE A 32 -3.45 -5.89 5.46
C PHE A 32 -2.03 -5.61 5.98
N HIS A 33 -1.66 -6.15 7.13
CA HIS A 33 -0.30 -6.03 7.67
C HIS A 33 0.75 -6.72 6.79
N ALA A 34 0.42 -7.84 6.15
CA ALA A 34 1.34 -8.51 5.23
C ALA A 34 1.63 -7.63 4.01
N HIS A 35 0.60 -7.01 3.41
CA HIS A 35 0.77 -6.10 2.27
C HIS A 35 1.55 -4.83 2.65
N LEU A 36 1.31 -4.26 3.85
CA LEU A 36 2.11 -3.15 4.37
C LEU A 36 3.58 -3.55 4.57
N ASN A 37 3.84 -4.72 5.16
CA ASN A 37 5.20 -5.22 5.33
C ASN A 37 5.90 -5.46 4.00
N ASN A 38 5.21 -5.98 2.99
CA ASN A 38 5.79 -6.15 1.66
C ASN A 38 6.19 -4.80 1.06
N LEU A 39 5.35 -3.76 1.21
CA LEU A 39 5.64 -2.40 0.75
C LEU A 39 6.90 -1.81 1.44
N LEU A 40 7.04 -2.05 2.74
CA LEU A 40 8.19 -1.61 3.54
C LEU A 40 9.51 -2.33 3.19
N ASN A 41 9.43 -3.56 2.69
CA ASN A 41 10.59 -4.40 2.40
C ASN A 41 10.97 -4.43 0.91
N ILE A 42 10.39 -3.54 0.08
CA ILE A 42 10.84 -3.38 -1.30
C ILE A 42 12.31 -2.94 -1.31
N SER A 43 13.11 -3.53 -2.19
CA SER A 43 14.52 -3.19 -2.30
C SER A 43 14.70 -1.83 -2.98
N PRO A 44 15.53 -0.92 -2.43
CA PRO A 44 15.82 0.36 -3.08
C PRO A 44 16.50 0.19 -4.44
N ILE A 45 16.23 1.11 -5.34
CA ILE A 45 16.89 1.21 -6.64
C ILE A 45 18.16 2.05 -6.47
N LYS A 46 19.27 1.55 -7.00
CA LYS A 46 20.58 2.21 -6.86
C LYS A 46 20.86 3.22 -7.97
N ASN A 47 20.38 2.94 -9.19
CA ASN A 47 20.71 3.70 -10.38
C ASN A 47 19.45 4.03 -11.18
N ILE A 48 19.32 5.26 -11.66
CA ILE A 48 18.19 5.68 -12.53
C ILE A 48 18.16 4.89 -13.85
N SER A 49 19.32 4.47 -14.35
CA SER A 49 19.43 3.68 -15.57
C SER A 49 18.91 2.25 -15.43
N ASP A 50 18.61 1.79 -14.21
CA ASP A 50 17.99 0.49 -13.97
C ASP A 50 16.47 0.55 -14.23
N ILE A 51 16.13 0.57 -15.52
CA ILE A 51 14.73 0.63 -16.00
C ILE A 51 13.94 -0.61 -15.52
N HIS A 52 14.60 -1.78 -15.44
CA HIS A 52 13.97 -3.00 -14.95
C HIS A 52 13.68 -2.92 -13.45
N GLY A 53 14.62 -2.40 -12.65
CA GLY A 53 14.42 -2.11 -11.24
C GLY A 53 13.29 -1.11 -10.99
N LEU A 54 13.22 -0.04 -11.80
CA LEU A 54 12.13 0.95 -11.75
C LEU A 54 10.76 0.34 -12.05
N ARG A 55 10.67 -0.48 -13.10
CA ARG A 55 9.42 -1.18 -13.44
C ARG A 55 9.01 -2.14 -12.33
N ASN A 56 9.94 -2.94 -11.83
CA ASN A 56 9.66 -3.90 -10.76
C ASN A 56 9.25 -3.20 -9.44
N LEU A 57 9.83 -2.05 -9.12
CA LEU A 57 9.39 -1.24 -7.98
C LEU A 57 7.94 -0.79 -8.16
N TYR A 58 7.61 -0.22 -9.33
CA TYR A 58 6.25 0.22 -9.63
C TYR A 58 5.25 -0.93 -9.54
N ASP A 59 5.54 -2.05 -10.20
CA ASP A 59 4.66 -3.22 -10.22
C ASP A 59 4.43 -3.80 -8.82
N ASN A 60 5.47 -3.82 -7.97
CA ASN A 60 5.36 -4.28 -6.58
C ASN A 60 4.51 -3.33 -5.73
N CYS A 61 4.76 -2.02 -5.82
CA CYS A 61 3.97 -1.02 -5.12
C CYS A 61 2.49 -1.11 -5.52
N GLU A 62 2.22 -1.11 -6.81
CA GLU A 62 0.87 -1.19 -7.38
C GLU A 62 0.13 -2.45 -6.92
N THR A 63 0.81 -3.59 -6.92
CA THR A 63 0.23 -4.86 -6.44
C THR A 63 -0.17 -4.79 -4.97
N GLN A 64 0.67 -4.21 -4.10
CA GLN A 64 0.32 -4.08 -2.69
C GLN A 64 -0.81 -3.06 -2.48
N ILE A 65 -0.79 -1.93 -3.19
CA ILE A 65 -1.84 -0.89 -3.10
C ILE A 65 -3.20 -1.45 -3.50
N ARG A 66 -3.31 -2.11 -4.65
CA ARG A 66 -4.57 -2.75 -5.08
C ARG A 66 -5.07 -3.79 -4.09
N SER A 67 -4.16 -4.54 -3.48
CA SER A 67 -4.52 -5.53 -2.45
C SER A 67 -5.05 -4.84 -1.18
N LEU A 68 -4.43 -3.74 -0.75
CA LEU A 68 -4.90 -2.93 0.38
C LEU A 68 -6.29 -2.32 0.09
N GLU A 69 -6.49 -1.75 -1.09
CA GLU A 69 -7.78 -1.21 -1.53
C GLU A 69 -8.87 -2.28 -1.54
N ALA A 70 -8.56 -3.50 -2.03
CA ALA A 70 -9.48 -4.63 -2.02
C ALA A 70 -9.86 -5.09 -0.59
N LEU A 71 -8.99 -4.85 0.39
CA LEU A 71 -9.25 -5.08 1.81
C LEU A 71 -10.00 -3.92 2.49
N GLY A 72 -10.36 -2.87 1.74
CA GLY A 72 -11.09 -1.70 2.23
C GLY A 72 -10.22 -0.54 2.72
N ALA A 73 -8.91 -0.55 2.44
CA ALA A 73 -8.05 0.59 2.73
C ALA A 73 -8.42 1.79 1.85
N THR A 74 -8.49 2.97 2.44
CA THR A 74 -8.66 4.21 1.68
C THR A 74 -7.30 4.81 1.34
N GLU A 75 -7.23 5.62 0.28
CA GLU A 75 -6.00 6.34 -0.09
C GLU A 75 -5.40 7.07 1.12
N ASN A 76 -6.23 7.72 1.94
CA ASN A 76 -5.79 8.46 3.12
C ASN A 76 -5.11 7.56 4.19
N THR A 77 -5.38 6.26 4.18
CA THR A 77 -4.82 5.29 5.13
C THR A 77 -3.35 4.99 4.85
N TYR A 78 -2.94 4.95 3.57
CA TYR A 78 -1.58 4.55 3.17
C TYR A 78 -0.82 5.65 2.40
N SER A 79 -1.45 6.73 1.96
CA SER A 79 -0.83 7.78 1.13
C SER A 79 0.42 8.40 1.76
N CYS A 80 0.34 8.79 3.04
CA CYS A 80 1.49 9.34 3.77
C CYS A 80 2.64 8.32 3.86
N LEU A 81 2.31 7.06 4.17
CA LEU A 81 3.30 5.99 4.26
C LEU A 81 3.95 5.71 2.91
N LEU A 82 3.16 5.67 1.84
CA LEU A 82 3.62 5.41 0.48
C LEU A 82 4.62 6.47 0.02
N CYS A 83 4.34 7.76 0.27
CA CYS A 83 5.28 8.84 0.00
C CYS A 83 6.63 8.61 0.71
N GLN A 84 6.61 8.24 1.99
CA GLN A 84 7.84 7.99 2.75
C GLN A 84 8.62 6.77 2.24
N ILE A 85 7.91 5.73 1.79
CA ILE A 85 8.52 4.53 1.21
C ILE A 85 9.18 4.87 -0.13
N LEU A 86 8.46 5.52 -1.04
CA LEU A 86 8.99 5.89 -2.36
C LEU A 86 10.25 6.76 -2.25
N LEU A 87 10.28 7.73 -1.33
CA LEU A 87 11.46 8.57 -1.08
C LEU A 87 12.68 7.78 -0.60
N LYS A 88 12.48 6.67 0.12
CA LYS A 88 13.55 5.78 0.57
C LYS A 88 14.01 4.80 -0.51
N LEU A 89 13.11 4.43 -1.41
CA LEU A 89 13.40 3.45 -2.47
C LEU A 89 14.09 4.09 -3.68
N PHE A 90 13.90 5.39 -3.90
CA PHE A 90 14.50 6.09 -5.01
C PHE A 90 15.97 6.48 -4.77
N PRO A 91 16.81 6.47 -5.83
CA PRO A 91 18.13 7.07 -5.80
C PRO A 91 18.05 8.56 -5.42
N CYS A 92 19.10 9.05 -4.74
CA CYS A 92 19.17 10.44 -4.27
C CYS A 92 18.85 11.48 -5.35
N GLU A 93 19.30 11.25 -6.59
CA GLU A 93 19.04 12.14 -7.73
C GLU A 93 17.53 12.34 -7.99
N LEU A 94 16.72 11.27 -7.96
CA LEU A 94 15.27 11.36 -8.14
C LEU A 94 14.60 12.05 -6.95
N THR A 95 15.07 11.74 -5.74
CA THR A 95 14.56 12.35 -4.50
C THR A 95 14.85 13.86 -4.45
N LEU A 96 16.01 14.30 -4.94
CA LEU A 96 16.39 15.70 -5.07
C LEU A 96 15.50 16.42 -6.08
N GLU A 97 15.31 15.84 -7.27
CA GLU A 97 14.43 16.41 -8.29
C GLU A 97 12.98 16.51 -7.82
N PHE A 98 12.46 15.48 -7.16
CA PHE A 98 11.13 15.50 -6.56
C PHE A 98 10.98 16.64 -5.53
N THR A 99 11.98 16.81 -4.65
CA THR A 99 11.99 17.88 -3.66
C THR A 99 12.03 19.27 -4.31
N ARG A 100 12.83 19.42 -5.39
CA ARG A 100 12.95 20.66 -6.17
C ARG A 100 11.62 21.04 -6.84
N ILE A 101 10.92 20.08 -7.43
CA ILE A 101 9.61 20.28 -8.06
C ILE A 101 8.58 20.72 -7.00
N GLN A 102 8.50 20.01 -5.86
CA GLN A 102 7.58 20.41 -4.78
C GLN A 102 7.89 21.80 -4.19
N GLY A 103 9.16 22.19 -4.11
CA GLY A 103 9.56 23.54 -3.71
C GLY A 103 9.10 24.63 -4.69
N ASN A 104 8.97 24.29 -5.97
CA ASN A 104 8.45 25.17 -7.01
C ASN A 104 6.91 25.19 -7.07
N ASP A 105 6.23 24.07 -6.83
CA ASP A 105 4.76 24.00 -6.77
C ASP A 105 4.15 24.78 -5.61
N LYS A 106 4.87 24.96 -4.50
CA LYS A 106 4.43 25.87 -3.41
C LYS A 106 4.29 27.34 -3.84
N LYS A 107 4.73 27.72 -5.05
CA LYS A 107 4.48 29.06 -5.63
C LYS A 107 3.21 29.15 -6.48
N ILE A 108 2.50 28.04 -6.73
CA ILE A 108 1.24 28.04 -7.49
C ILE A 108 0.21 27.18 -6.74
N GLY A 109 -0.52 27.79 -5.81
CA GLY A 109 -1.84 27.32 -5.40
C GLY A 109 -1.95 26.49 -4.12
N CYS A 110 -2.12 27.18 -2.99
CA CYS A 110 -3.08 26.75 -1.99
C CYS A 110 -3.72 28.01 -1.41
N SER A 111 -4.70 28.57 -2.14
CA SER A 111 -5.58 29.59 -1.62
C SER A 111 -6.33 29.03 -0.41
N GLU A 112 -6.26 29.79 0.67
CA GLU A 112 -6.93 29.58 1.95
C GLU A 112 -8.37 29.09 1.76
N SER A 113 -8.65 27.87 2.22
CA SER A 113 -10.01 27.47 2.58
C SER A 113 -10.10 27.43 4.10
N HIS A 114 -10.02 28.60 4.73
CA HIS A 114 -10.51 28.80 6.08
C HIS A 114 -11.75 29.67 6.01
N LYS A 115 -12.92 29.04 6.12
CA LYS A 115 -14.12 29.67 6.67
C LYS A 115 -15.18 28.61 6.99
N LEU A 116 -15.31 28.34 8.29
CA LEU A 116 -16.55 27.98 9.00
C LEU A 116 -16.41 28.57 10.42
N PRO A 117 -17.48 28.90 11.16
CA PRO A 117 -18.90 28.71 10.86
C PRO A 117 -19.74 30.00 10.90
N ALA A 118 -21.04 29.84 10.58
CA ALA A 118 -22.09 30.83 10.70
C ALA A 118 -22.44 31.11 12.17
N GLU A 119 -22.74 32.39 12.52
CA GLU A 119 -23.73 32.75 13.54
C GLU A 119 -24.34 34.15 13.27
N ARG A 120 -25.68 34.15 13.27
CA ARG A 120 -26.65 35.20 13.69
C ARG A 120 -26.17 36.64 13.90
N ASN A 121 -26.78 37.57 13.16
CA ASN A 121 -27.83 38.47 13.67
C ASN A 121 -28.62 39.11 12.52
#